data_AF-A0A9X1NPH6-F1
#
_entry.id   AF-A0A9X1NPH6-F1
#
_cell.length_a   1.000
_cell.length_b   1.000
_cell.length_c   1.000
_cell.angle_alpha   90.00
_cell.angle_beta   90.00
_cell.angle_gamma   90.00
#
_symmetry.space_group_name_H-M   'P 1'
#
loop_
_entity.id
_entity.type
_entity.pdbx_description
1 polymer ?
#
loop_
_entity_poly.entity_id
_entity_poly.type
_entity_poly.pdbx_seq_one_letter_code
_entity_poly.pdbx_strand_id
1 'polypeptide(L)'
;MADFMDFPGDHDAASVAATTSGLTSEQDWRAFFSRFPRIILVANSEQVDVPALQRAYPADSLFVFFNKAYKILRQPFTGHCILVSRAQPRGANIVYRGEVDQVLGLFAPSTFCGIANIRLADTETPNTQADYGGAATGHLDLTELCRDIYPADKLPTSGFALAYWLLEQRVPVEVVLAGFSAKRSETWRVVAVHDWTFEQVCLKVFAQAGKLSLHEAGLANPYAKLAARFPEIPPGDISFTVADVLSQRLGNTDAQVDKLISLTGVLKSADLFLRNLRPSFLKKR
;
A
#
# COMPACT_ATOMS: atom_id res chain seq x y z
N MET A 1 25.83 43.15 -43.77
CA MET A 1 26.65 42.04 -43.23
C MET A 1 25.72 41.20 -42.40
N ALA A 2 25.34 40.04 -42.93
CA ALA A 2 24.42 39.11 -42.31
C ALA A 2 25.18 38.34 -41.22
N ASP A 3 24.74 38.49 -39.98
CA ASP A 3 25.27 37.73 -38.85
C ASP A 3 24.33 36.56 -38.55
N PHE A 4 24.96 35.40 -38.43
CA PHE A 4 24.37 34.11 -38.12
C PHE A 4 23.58 34.17 -36.80
N MET A 5 22.30 33.81 -36.83
CA MET A 5 21.64 33.23 -35.65
C MET A 5 21.30 31.77 -35.97
N ASP A 6 22.23 30.92 -35.55
CA ASP A 6 22.07 29.49 -35.42
C ASP A 6 21.05 29.24 -34.29
N PHE A 7 19.87 28.73 -34.65
CA PHE A 7 18.93 28.22 -33.67
C PHE A 7 19.33 26.78 -33.38
N PRO A 8 19.71 26.40 -32.15
CA PRO A 8 19.79 24.99 -31.82
C PRO A 8 18.36 24.45 -31.86
N GLY A 9 18.07 23.74 -32.93
CA GLY A 9 16.88 22.92 -33.09
C GLY A 9 16.84 21.85 -32.01
N ASP A 10 15.60 21.54 -31.62
CA ASP A 10 15.15 20.37 -30.88
C ASP A 10 16.25 19.62 -30.13
N HIS A 11 16.31 19.87 -28.82
CA HIS A 11 16.63 18.77 -27.92
C HIS A 11 15.65 17.64 -28.26
N ASP A 12 16.16 16.63 -28.95
CA ASP A 12 15.61 15.28 -28.97
C ASP A 12 15.26 14.90 -27.53
N ALA A 13 14.03 15.19 -27.13
CA ALA A 13 13.42 14.68 -25.92
C ALA A 13 13.02 13.22 -26.18
N ALA A 14 13.99 12.42 -26.62
CA ALA A 14 13.97 10.99 -26.39
C ALA A 14 14.18 10.78 -24.90
N SER A 15 13.11 11.00 -24.12
CA SER A 15 12.98 10.52 -22.76
C SER A 15 13.24 9.02 -22.81
N VAL A 16 14.46 8.61 -22.48
CA VAL A 16 14.76 7.21 -22.22
C VAL A 16 13.89 6.84 -21.04
N ALA A 17 12.75 6.20 -21.31
CA ALA A 17 11.75 5.83 -20.32
C ALA A 17 12.47 5.20 -19.12
N ALA A 18 12.23 5.72 -17.92
CA ALA A 18 12.78 5.10 -16.73
C ALA A 18 12.34 3.63 -16.71
N THR A 19 13.29 2.71 -16.58
CA THR A 19 13.04 1.27 -16.63
C THR A 19 13.55 0.61 -15.36
N THR A 20 12.81 -0.37 -14.85
CA THR A 20 13.24 -1.18 -13.71
C THR A 20 14.14 -2.34 -14.12
N SER A 21 14.33 -2.58 -15.42
CA SER A 21 15.11 -3.70 -15.93
C SER A 21 16.52 -3.74 -15.35
N GLY A 22 16.85 -4.81 -14.62
CA GLY A 22 18.20 -5.05 -14.10
C GLY A 22 18.60 -4.22 -12.88
N LEU A 23 17.69 -3.43 -12.29
CA LEU A 23 17.97 -2.74 -11.03
C LEU A 23 18.08 -3.78 -9.91
N THR A 24 19.20 -3.82 -9.20
CA THR A 24 19.45 -4.83 -8.14
C THR A 24 20.04 -4.24 -6.88
N SER A 25 20.69 -3.07 -6.95
CA SER A 25 21.25 -2.39 -5.78
C SER A 25 20.35 -1.27 -5.27
N GLU A 26 20.48 -0.92 -3.99
CA GLU A 26 19.79 0.25 -3.43
C GLU A 26 20.12 1.53 -4.20
N GLN A 27 21.36 1.69 -4.67
CA GLN A 27 21.78 2.86 -5.45
C GLN A 27 21.04 2.95 -6.79
N ASP A 28 20.86 1.83 -7.47
CA ASP A 28 20.10 1.77 -8.73
C ASP A 28 18.65 2.21 -8.52
N TRP A 29 18.02 1.71 -7.45
CA TRP A 29 16.67 2.08 -7.09
C TRP A 29 16.56 3.55 -6.67
N ARG A 30 17.50 4.07 -5.87
CA ARG A 30 17.55 5.49 -5.52
C ARG A 30 17.68 6.37 -6.76
N ALA A 31 18.55 6.00 -7.69
CA ALA A 31 18.72 6.70 -8.96
C ALA A 31 17.43 6.65 -9.79
N PHE A 32 16.78 5.50 -9.89
CA PHE A 32 15.48 5.35 -10.57
C PHE A 32 14.42 6.27 -9.98
N PHE A 33 14.19 6.21 -8.67
CA PHE A 33 13.14 6.98 -8.00
C PHE A 33 13.41 8.48 -8.02
N SER A 34 14.68 8.92 -7.95
CA SER A 34 15.06 10.34 -7.96
C SER A 34 14.73 11.06 -9.28
N ARG A 35 14.37 10.31 -10.34
CA ARG A 35 13.95 10.87 -11.63
C ARG A 35 12.55 11.47 -11.59
N PHE A 36 11.76 11.13 -10.56
CA PHE A 36 10.39 11.55 -10.42
C PHE A 36 10.28 12.52 -9.25
N PRO A 37 9.83 13.78 -9.45
CA PRO A 37 9.68 14.73 -8.36
C PRO A 37 8.72 14.24 -7.27
N ARG A 38 7.75 13.40 -7.65
CA ARG A 38 6.71 12.87 -6.78
C ARG A 38 6.45 11.40 -7.06
N ILE A 39 6.25 10.63 -5.99
CA ILE A 39 5.88 9.22 -6.03
C ILE A 39 4.56 9.04 -5.28
N ILE A 40 3.55 8.53 -5.98
CA ILE A 40 2.22 8.26 -5.43
C ILE A 40 2.06 6.76 -5.23
N LEU A 41 2.05 6.32 -3.98
CA LEU A 41 1.75 4.94 -3.63
C LEU A 41 0.23 4.79 -3.58
N VAL A 42 -0.30 3.89 -4.40
CA VAL A 42 -1.74 3.69 -4.54
C VAL A 42 -2.12 2.36 -3.89
N ALA A 43 -2.77 2.43 -2.72
CA ALA A 43 -3.25 1.24 -2.04
C ALA A 43 -4.36 0.54 -2.84
N ASN A 44 -4.46 -0.78 -2.70
CA ASN A 44 -5.54 -1.58 -3.29
C ASN A 44 -6.86 -1.43 -2.50
N SER A 45 -7.34 -0.19 -2.36
CA SER A 45 -8.57 0.18 -1.66
C SER A 45 -9.63 0.66 -2.64
N GLU A 46 -10.85 0.14 -2.52
CA GLU A 46 -11.99 0.50 -3.38
C GLU A 46 -12.43 1.97 -3.23
N GLN A 47 -11.94 2.66 -2.19
CA GLN A 47 -12.20 4.08 -1.97
C GLN A 47 -11.36 4.98 -2.89
N VAL A 48 -10.30 4.44 -3.50
CA VAL A 48 -9.38 5.22 -4.33
C VAL A 48 -9.99 5.49 -5.71
N ASP A 49 -10.14 6.77 -6.05
CA ASP A 49 -10.47 7.23 -7.40
C ASP A 49 -9.16 7.52 -8.18
N VAL A 50 -8.66 6.51 -8.90
CA VAL A 50 -7.42 6.65 -9.70
C VAL A 50 -7.54 7.72 -10.80
N PRO A 51 -8.64 7.83 -11.56
CA PRO A 51 -8.85 8.96 -12.47
C PRO A 51 -8.80 10.35 -11.80
N ALA A 52 -9.28 10.49 -10.57
CA ALA A 52 -9.13 11.73 -9.81
C ALA A 52 -7.68 11.97 -9.39
N LEU A 53 -6.98 10.94 -8.91
CA LEU A 53 -5.55 11.04 -8.58
C LEU A 53 -4.72 11.49 -9.78
N GLN A 54 -4.94 10.90 -10.95
CA GLN A 54 -4.21 11.23 -12.16
C GLN A 54 -4.43 12.68 -12.61
N ARG A 55 -5.60 13.26 -12.34
CA ARG A 55 -5.87 14.69 -12.58
C ARG A 55 -5.28 15.60 -11.51
N ALA A 56 -5.16 15.10 -10.28
CA ALA A 56 -4.66 15.88 -9.14
C ALA A 56 -3.13 16.04 -9.15
N TYR A 57 -2.40 15.11 -9.79
CA TYR A 57 -0.95 15.12 -9.81
C TYR A 57 -0.37 15.40 -11.21
N PRO A 58 0.78 16.10 -11.30
CA PRO A 58 1.49 16.33 -12.55
C PRO A 58 1.86 15.05 -13.31
N ALA A 59 1.96 15.17 -14.63
CA ALA A 59 2.22 14.04 -15.54
C ALA A 59 3.60 13.37 -15.34
N ASP A 60 4.57 14.08 -14.78
CA ASP A 60 5.92 13.58 -14.44
C ASP A 60 5.98 12.84 -13.09
N SER A 61 4.84 12.61 -12.44
CA SER A 61 4.77 11.85 -11.19
C SER A 61 4.77 10.34 -11.45
N LEU A 62 5.44 9.57 -10.59
CA LEU A 62 5.42 8.11 -10.64
C LEU A 62 4.30 7.53 -9.78
N PHE A 63 3.41 6.74 -10.39
CA PHE A 63 2.39 5.99 -9.69
C PHE A 63 2.86 4.56 -9.38
N VAL A 64 2.71 4.15 -8.12
CA VAL A 64 3.11 2.82 -7.66
C VAL A 64 1.87 2.01 -7.33
N PHE A 65 1.68 0.94 -8.09
CA PHE A 65 0.59 -0.02 -7.90
C PHE A 65 1.14 -1.32 -7.29
N PHE A 66 0.27 -2.14 -6.71
CA PHE A 66 0.63 -3.43 -6.11
C PHE A 66 -0.15 -4.57 -6.77
N ASN A 67 0.22 -5.82 -6.50
CA ASN A 67 -0.33 -7.05 -7.11
C ASN A 67 -1.85 -7.15 -7.32
N LYS A 68 -2.68 -6.38 -6.61
CA LYS A 68 -4.15 -6.37 -6.78
C LYS A 68 -4.66 -5.08 -7.44
N ALA A 69 -3.88 -4.51 -8.37
CA ALA A 69 -4.22 -3.29 -9.10
C ALA A 69 -5.58 -3.36 -9.83
N TYR A 70 -6.02 -4.56 -10.23
CA TYR A 70 -7.35 -4.80 -10.81
C TYR A 70 -8.52 -4.39 -9.90
N LYS A 71 -8.28 -4.19 -8.59
CA LYS A 71 -9.32 -3.69 -7.68
C LYS A 71 -9.64 -2.21 -7.85
N ILE A 72 -8.70 -1.45 -8.40
CA ILE A 72 -8.77 0.02 -8.48
C ILE A 72 -8.61 0.54 -9.91
N LEU A 73 -8.03 -0.27 -10.81
CA LEU A 73 -7.93 0.02 -12.24
C LEU A 73 -9.02 -0.73 -12.99
N ARG A 74 -9.91 0.03 -13.66
CA ARG A 74 -10.93 -0.51 -14.57
C ARG A 74 -10.53 -0.44 -16.05
N GLN A 75 -9.50 0.34 -16.35
CA GLN A 75 -8.94 0.56 -17.68
C GLN A 75 -7.43 0.72 -17.56
N PRO A 76 -6.66 0.53 -18.65
CA PRO A 76 -5.22 0.70 -18.61
C PRO A 76 -4.82 2.09 -18.09
N PHE A 77 -3.92 2.12 -17.11
CA PHE A 77 -3.36 3.35 -16.57
C PHE A 77 -2.33 3.94 -17.54
N THR A 78 -2.43 5.25 -17.81
CA THR A 78 -1.64 5.91 -18.86
C THR A 78 -0.51 6.80 -18.34
N GLY A 79 -0.41 7.05 -17.03
CA GLY A 79 0.71 7.81 -16.44
C GLY A 79 1.96 6.95 -16.18
N HIS A 80 3.07 7.59 -15.85
CA HIS A 80 4.28 6.89 -15.43
C HIS A 80 3.98 6.00 -14.23
N CYS A 81 4.25 4.71 -14.35
CA CYS A 81 3.92 3.78 -13.28
C CYS A 81 4.85 2.58 -13.17
N ILE A 82 4.91 2.02 -11.97
CA ILE A 82 5.50 0.70 -11.71
C ILE A 82 4.51 -0.21 -11.00
N LEU A 83 4.72 -1.51 -11.15
CA LEU A 83 4.06 -2.53 -10.36
C LEU A 83 5.03 -3.06 -9.30
N VAL A 84 4.66 -2.95 -8.03
CA VAL A 84 5.34 -3.60 -6.93
C VAL A 84 4.76 -4.98 -6.74
N SER A 85 5.61 -5.98 -6.99
CA SER A 85 5.27 -7.39 -6.81
C SER A 85 6.11 -7.99 -5.70
N ARG A 86 5.48 -8.40 -4.61
CA ARG A 86 6.18 -9.04 -3.50
C ARG A 86 6.45 -10.52 -3.82
N ALA A 87 7.70 -10.93 -3.64
CA ALA A 87 8.09 -12.33 -3.58
C ALA A 87 7.33 -13.07 -2.46
N GLN A 88 7.11 -14.37 -2.65
CA GLN A 88 6.61 -15.27 -1.61
C GLN A 88 7.45 -16.57 -1.68
N PRO A 89 7.30 -17.53 -0.75
CA PRO A 89 8.05 -18.79 -0.83
C PRO A 89 7.85 -19.60 -2.12
N ARG A 90 6.75 -19.36 -2.86
CA ARG A 90 6.46 -19.97 -4.16
C ARG A 90 6.58 -18.99 -5.34
N GLY A 91 7.28 -17.88 -5.14
CA GLY A 91 7.23 -16.72 -6.05
C GLY A 91 6.01 -15.82 -5.78
N ALA A 92 5.98 -14.69 -6.47
CA ALA A 92 4.96 -13.68 -6.37
C ALA A 92 3.56 -14.20 -6.74
N ASN A 93 2.55 -13.64 -6.05
CA ASN A 93 1.15 -14.07 -6.17
C ASN A 93 0.64 -14.09 -7.61
N ILE A 94 0.99 -13.09 -8.41
CA ILE A 94 0.50 -12.97 -9.79
C ILE A 94 1.17 -13.98 -10.73
N VAL A 95 2.40 -14.44 -10.42
CA VAL A 95 3.14 -15.41 -11.24
C VAL A 95 2.55 -16.80 -11.06
N TYR A 96 2.54 -17.33 -9.82
CA TYR A 96 2.08 -18.71 -9.61
C TYR A 96 0.56 -18.89 -9.83
N ARG A 97 -0.22 -17.81 -9.84
CA ARG A 97 -1.64 -17.84 -10.19
C ARG A 97 -1.90 -17.68 -11.68
N GLY A 98 -0.86 -17.45 -12.49
CA GLY A 98 -0.99 -17.24 -13.94
C GLY A 98 -1.72 -15.94 -14.29
N GLU A 99 -1.62 -14.92 -13.45
CA GLU A 99 -2.34 -13.63 -13.60
C GLU A 99 -1.45 -12.53 -14.20
N VAL A 100 -0.22 -12.86 -14.63
CA VAL A 100 0.76 -11.88 -15.14
C VAL A 100 0.17 -11.04 -16.28
N ASP A 101 -0.32 -11.67 -17.35
CA ASP A 101 -0.86 -10.95 -18.52
C ASP A 101 -2.06 -10.08 -18.16
N GLN A 102 -2.95 -10.60 -17.29
CA GLN A 102 -4.12 -9.87 -16.83
C GLN A 102 -3.72 -8.60 -16.05
N VAL A 103 -2.75 -8.71 -15.15
CA VAL A 103 -2.29 -7.59 -14.32
C VAL A 103 -1.49 -6.59 -15.15
N LEU A 104 -0.60 -7.07 -16.03
CA LEU A 104 0.19 -6.19 -16.90
C LEU A 104 -0.66 -5.47 -17.94
N GLY A 105 -1.76 -6.07 -18.39
CA GLY A 105 -2.76 -5.43 -19.26
C GLY A 105 -3.46 -4.20 -18.64
N LEU A 106 -3.27 -3.94 -17.33
CA LEU A 106 -3.77 -2.74 -16.65
C LEU A 106 -2.86 -1.53 -16.81
N PHE A 107 -1.71 -1.65 -17.49
CA PHE A 107 -0.74 -0.57 -17.65
C PHE A 107 -0.46 -0.31 -19.13
N ALA A 108 -0.45 0.97 -19.52
CA ALA A 108 -0.10 1.34 -20.88
C ALA A 108 1.39 1.07 -21.13
N PRO A 109 1.77 0.33 -22.19
CA PRO A 109 3.17 -0.02 -22.45
C PRO A 109 4.11 1.17 -22.61
N SER A 110 3.61 2.31 -23.08
CA SER A 110 4.42 3.52 -23.32
C SER A 110 4.85 4.24 -22.04
N THR A 111 4.17 4.00 -20.91
CA THR A 111 4.42 4.70 -19.65
C THR A 111 4.66 3.76 -18.46
N PHE A 112 4.49 2.46 -18.66
CA PHE A 112 4.86 1.45 -17.68
C PHE A 112 6.39 1.29 -17.61
N CYS A 113 6.95 1.67 -16.46
CA CYS A 113 8.39 1.62 -16.19
C CYS A 113 8.88 0.22 -15.81
N GLY A 114 7.96 -0.71 -15.51
CA GLY A 114 8.28 -2.09 -15.18
C GLY A 114 7.88 -2.50 -13.76
N ILE A 115 8.45 -3.61 -13.32
CA ILE A 115 8.13 -4.29 -12.06
C ILE A 115 9.27 -4.06 -11.07
N ALA A 116 8.90 -3.68 -9.84
CA ALA A 116 9.76 -3.77 -8.67
C ALA A 116 9.41 -5.06 -7.92
N ASN A 117 10.23 -6.11 -8.09
CA ASN A 117 10.05 -7.34 -7.36
C ASN A 117 10.72 -7.24 -6.00
N ILE A 118 9.93 -7.06 -4.94
CA ILE A 118 10.44 -6.84 -3.59
C ILE A 118 10.52 -8.15 -2.80
N ARG A 119 11.52 -8.26 -1.93
CA ARG A 119 11.67 -9.34 -0.94
C ARG A 119 11.60 -8.76 0.47
N LEU A 120 10.81 -9.37 1.35
CA LEU A 120 10.58 -8.92 2.73
C LEU A 120 10.92 -9.97 3.78
N ALA A 121 11.17 -11.21 3.38
CA ALA A 121 11.64 -12.26 4.28
C ALA A 121 12.64 -13.19 3.58
N ASP A 122 13.53 -13.78 4.37
CA ASP A 122 14.57 -14.66 3.82
C ASP A 122 14.01 -15.88 3.08
N THR A 123 12.83 -16.34 3.49
CA THR A 123 12.12 -17.47 2.90
C THR A 123 11.46 -17.15 1.56
N GLU A 124 11.46 -15.89 1.11
CA GLU A 124 10.81 -15.48 -0.13
C GLU A 124 11.76 -15.60 -1.32
N THR A 125 11.24 -16.14 -2.42
CA THR A 125 11.98 -16.35 -3.67
C THR A 125 11.55 -15.27 -4.68
N PRO A 126 12.46 -14.35 -5.06
CA PRO A 126 12.20 -13.39 -6.12
C PRO A 126 11.98 -14.07 -7.47
N ASN A 127 11.14 -13.48 -8.31
CA ASN A 127 10.86 -13.94 -9.66
C ASN A 127 11.75 -13.24 -10.67
N THR A 128 12.11 -13.93 -11.74
CA THR A 128 12.89 -13.38 -12.85
C THR A 128 12.01 -12.57 -13.81
N GLN A 129 12.63 -11.79 -14.70
CA GLN A 129 11.92 -11.14 -15.81
C GLN A 129 11.16 -12.13 -16.71
N ALA A 130 11.70 -13.34 -16.90
CA ALA A 130 11.04 -14.38 -17.69
C ALA A 130 9.72 -14.84 -17.05
N ASP A 131 9.68 -14.93 -15.72
CA ASP A 131 8.47 -15.28 -14.96
C ASP A 131 7.35 -14.24 -15.11
N TYR A 132 7.72 -12.99 -15.43
CA TYR A 132 6.80 -11.89 -15.70
C TYR A 132 6.55 -11.65 -17.20
N GLY A 133 6.68 -12.69 -18.03
CA GLY A 133 6.40 -12.59 -19.47
C GLY A 133 7.35 -11.66 -20.21
N GLY A 134 8.56 -11.44 -19.69
CA GLY A 134 9.57 -10.57 -20.30
C GLY A 134 9.45 -9.10 -19.92
N ALA A 135 8.51 -8.70 -19.06
CA ALA A 135 8.37 -7.33 -18.60
C ALA A 135 9.62 -6.86 -17.83
N ALA A 136 10.04 -5.61 -18.06
CA ALA A 136 11.17 -4.99 -17.34
C ALA A 136 11.02 -5.22 -15.83
N THR A 137 12.03 -5.83 -15.22
CA THR A 137 11.97 -6.26 -13.81
C THR A 137 13.28 -5.94 -13.12
N GLY A 138 13.17 -5.32 -11.95
CA GLY A 138 14.27 -5.14 -11.00
C GLY A 138 13.93 -5.81 -9.67
N HIS A 139 14.95 -6.03 -8.85
CA HIS A 139 14.85 -6.69 -7.55
C HIS A 139 15.25 -5.73 -6.44
N LEU A 140 14.41 -5.63 -5.42
CA LEU A 140 14.68 -4.81 -4.25
C LEU A 140 14.55 -5.67 -2.99
N ASP A 141 15.68 -5.93 -2.35
CA ASP A 141 15.71 -6.67 -1.09
C ASP A 141 15.47 -5.71 0.08
N LEU A 142 14.39 -5.93 0.82
CA LEU A 142 13.95 -5.14 1.96
C LEU A 142 13.92 -5.97 3.27
N THR A 143 14.57 -7.15 3.26
CA THR A 143 14.60 -8.07 4.41
C THR A 143 15.16 -7.43 5.68
N GLU A 144 16.24 -6.65 5.55
CA GLU A 144 16.88 -5.97 6.69
C GLU A 144 16.14 -4.69 7.10
N LEU A 145 15.48 -4.00 6.17
CA LEU A 145 14.91 -2.66 6.39
C LEU A 145 13.96 -2.63 7.60
N CYS A 146 13.10 -3.64 7.75
CA CYS A 146 12.06 -3.65 8.76
C CYS A 146 12.48 -4.37 10.06
N ARG A 147 13.67 -4.97 10.12
CA ARG A 147 14.09 -5.83 11.24
C ARG A 147 14.16 -5.09 12.58
N ASP A 148 14.54 -3.81 12.55
CA ASP A 148 14.76 -3.02 13.76
C ASP A 148 13.48 -2.43 14.36
N ILE A 149 12.44 -2.21 13.55
CA ILE A 149 11.23 -1.50 13.99
C ILE A 149 9.96 -2.34 13.94
N TYR A 150 9.90 -3.37 13.10
CA TYR A 150 8.68 -4.11 12.84
C TYR A 150 8.51 -5.27 13.83
N PRO A 151 7.27 -5.61 14.25
CA PRO A 151 7.04 -6.74 15.16
C PRO A 151 7.65 -8.05 14.63
N ALA A 152 8.43 -8.73 15.48
CA ALA A 152 9.27 -9.87 15.08
C ALA A 152 8.50 -11.09 14.53
N ASP A 153 7.23 -11.25 14.87
CA ASP A 153 6.36 -12.35 14.39
C ASP A 153 5.49 -11.96 13.18
N LYS A 154 5.69 -10.75 12.63
CA LYS A 154 4.88 -10.19 11.54
C LYS A 154 5.76 -9.84 10.35
N LEU A 155 5.12 -9.75 9.19
CA LEU A 155 5.78 -9.24 7.98
C LEU A 155 5.09 -7.95 7.53
N PRO A 156 5.84 -6.94 7.07
CA PRO A 156 5.26 -5.70 6.56
C PRO A 156 4.43 -5.93 5.30
N THR A 157 3.43 -5.08 5.08
CA THR A 157 2.79 -4.95 3.76
C THR A 157 3.77 -4.29 2.78
N SER A 158 3.63 -4.61 1.49
CA SER A 158 4.48 -4.03 0.43
C SER A 158 4.37 -2.50 0.35
N GLY A 159 3.18 -1.96 0.62
CA GLY A 159 2.95 -0.53 0.61
C GLY A 159 3.67 0.19 1.75
N PHE A 160 3.58 -0.36 2.97
CA PHE A 160 4.33 0.16 4.11
C PHE A 160 5.85 0.04 3.89
N ALA A 161 6.33 -1.13 3.49
CA ALA A 161 7.76 -1.37 3.30
C ALA A 161 8.38 -0.42 2.27
N LEU A 162 7.72 -0.20 1.13
CA LEU A 162 8.21 0.72 0.12
C LEU A 162 8.12 2.18 0.57
N ALA A 163 7.03 2.58 1.23
CA ALA A 163 6.91 3.93 1.80
C ALA A 163 8.06 4.20 2.77
N TYR A 164 8.33 3.24 3.67
CA TYR A 164 9.40 3.36 4.64
C TYR A 164 10.78 3.38 3.98
N TRP A 165 11.03 2.51 2.99
CA TRP A 165 12.27 2.51 2.22
C TRP A 165 12.54 3.86 1.54
N LEU A 166 11.54 4.46 0.89
CA LEU A 166 11.69 5.77 0.24
C LEU A 166 12.09 6.87 1.23
N LEU A 167 11.57 6.82 2.46
CA LEU A 167 11.94 7.76 3.51
C LEU A 167 13.34 7.49 4.08
N GLU A 168 13.65 6.24 4.37
CA GLU A 168 14.93 5.83 4.98
C GLU A 168 16.11 6.14 4.05
N GLN A 169 15.94 5.91 2.75
CA GLN A 169 16.95 6.16 1.72
C GLN A 169 17.15 7.66 1.40
N ARG A 170 16.38 8.54 2.04
CA ARG A 170 16.39 10.01 1.88
C ARG A 170 16.39 10.41 0.40
N VAL A 171 15.55 9.75 -0.39
CA VAL A 171 15.37 10.09 -1.81
C VAL A 171 14.72 11.48 -1.85
N PRO A 172 15.24 12.46 -2.63
CA PRO A 172 14.74 13.84 -2.63
C PRO A 172 13.44 13.96 -3.43
N VAL A 173 12.40 13.24 -3.02
CA VAL A 173 11.11 13.11 -3.71
C VAL A 173 9.96 13.32 -2.75
N GLU A 174 8.86 13.85 -3.24
CA GLU A 174 7.62 13.91 -2.46
C GLU A 174 6.94 12.53 -2.48
N VAL A 175 6.79 11.92 -1.31
CA VAL A 175 6.06 10.65 -1.16
C VAL A 175 4.62 10.94 -0.77
N VAL A 176 3.68 10.46 -1.58
CA VAL A 176 2.23 10.59 -1.36
C VAL A 176 1.60 9.23 -1.19
N LEU A 177 0.75 9.07 -0.18
CA LEU A 177 -0.04 7.86 0.03
C LEU A 177 -1.50 8.10 -0.32
N ALA A 178 -2.03 7.32 -1.26
CA ALA A 178 -3.43 7.33 -1.66
C ALA A 178 -4.12 6.02 -1.27
N GLY A 179 -5.25 6.11 -0.55
CA GLY A 179 -6.02 4.93 -0.13
C GLY A 179 -5.44 4.14 1.05
N PHE A 180 -4.38 4.64 1.70
CA PHE A 180 -3.78 4.04 2.90
C PHE A 180 -4.62 4.31 4.17
N SER A 181 -5.94 4.38 4.05
CA SER A 181 -6.81 4.60 5.20
C SER A 181 -6.91 3.33 6.05
N ALA A 182 -6.97 3.47 7.37
CA ALA A 182 -7.22 2.35 8.30
C ALA A 182 -8.64 1.74 8.18
N LYS A 183 -9.41 2.10 7.14
CA LYS A 183 -10.76 1.57 6.92
C LYS A 183 -10.66 0.20 6.26
N ARG A 184 -11.31 -0.79 6.88
CA ARG A 184 -11.41 -2.14 6.33
C ARG A 184 -12.26 -2.12 5.06
N SER A 185 -11.85 -2.85 4.03
CA SER A 185 -12.73 -3.17 2.91
C SER A 185 -13.83 -4.12 3.38
N GLU A 186 -15.07 -3.88 2.96
CA GLU A 186 -16.21 -4.74 3.25
C GLU A 186 -16.12 -6.09 2.51
N THR A 187 -15.45 -6.10 1.35
CA THR A 187 -15.42 -7.21 0.40
C THR A 187 -14.23 -8.15 0.58
N TRP A 188 -13.12 -7.68 1.15
CA TRP A 188 -11.84 -8.41 1.13
C TRP A 188 -11.26 -8.69 2.51
N ARG A 189 -11.05 -9.98 2.79
CA ARG A 189 -10.53 -10.50 4.07
C ARG A 189 -9.09 -10.01 4.33
N VAL A 190 -8.86 -9.45 5.51
CA VAL A 190 -7.53 -9.06 6.01
C VAL A 190 -6.78 -10.32 6.45
N VAL A 191 -5.50 -10.42 6.09
CA VAL A 191 -4.62 -11.54 6.46
C VAL A 191 -3.86 -11.16 7.73
N ALA A 192 -3.95 -11.97 8.79
CA ALA A 192 -3.36 -11.71 10.11
C ALA A 192 -1.81 -11.77 10.19
N VAL A 193 -1.15 -11.88 9.04
CA VAL A 193 0.32 -11.96 8.89
C VAL A 193 0.98 -10.59 9.02
N HIS A 194 0.22 -9.52 8.86
CA HIS A 194 0.69 -8.13 8.94
C HIS A 194 0.16 -7.45 10.21
N ASP A 195 0.94 -6.52 10.78
CA ASP A 195 0.44 -5.61 11.81
C ASP A 195 -0.02 -4.29 11.17
N TRP A 196 -1.27 -4.27 10.71
CA TRP A 196 -1.84 -3.07 10.08
C TRP A 196 -1.94 -1.89 11.04
N THR A 197 -2.10 -2.14 12.34
CA THR A 197 -2.19 -1.06 13.32
C THR A 197 -0.83 -0.38 13.44
N PHE A 198 0.24 -1.15 13.60
CA PHE A 198 1.60 -0.65 13.63
C PHE A 198 1.93 0.17 12.38
N GLU A 199 1.66 -0.38 11.19
CA GLU A 199 1.91 0.32 9.93
C GLU A 199 1.16 1.65 9.85
N GLN A 200 -0.12 1.66 10.21
CA GLN A 200 -0.94 2.88 10.19
C GLN A 200 -0.45 3.93 11.18
N VAL A 201 0.05 3.52 12.36
CA VAL A 201 0.69 4.43 13.32
C VAL A 201 1.93 5.05 12.71
N CYS A 202 2.85 4.24 12.16
CA CYS A 202 4.08 4.75 11.53
C CYS A 202 3.79 5.72 10.38
N LEU A 203 2.90 5.36 9.45
CA LEU A 203 2.56 6.21 8.31
C LEU A 203 1.95 7.55 8.75
N LYS A 204 1.12 7.55 9.79
CA LYS A 204 0.57 8.79 10.36
C LYS A 204 1.62 9.64 11.06
N VAL A 205 2.55 9.02 11.81
CA VAL A 205 3.68 9.73 12.42
C VAL A 205 4.54 10.39 11.35
N PHE A 206 4.86 9.67 10.26
CA PHE A 206 5.62 10.24 9.14
C PHE A 206 4.88 11.39 8.45
N ALA A 207 3.56 11.26 8.28
CA ALA A 207 2.73 12.31 7.71
C ALA A 207 2.70 13.57 8.59
N GLN A 208 2.53 13.40 9.90
CA GLN A 208 2.53 14.51 10.87
C GLN A 208 3.90 15.21 10.96
N ALA A 209 4.98 14.45 10.78
CA ALA A 209 6.35 14.97 10.71
C ALA A 209 6.69 15.62 9.34
N GLY A 210 5.74 15.67 8.40
CA GLY A 210 5.95 16.24 7.07
C GLY A 210 6.92 15.43 6.19
N LYS A 211 7.15 14.15 6.50
CA LYS A 211 8.04 13.26 5.74
C LYS A 211 7.35 12.68 4.50
N LEU A 212 6.04 12.52 4.57
CA LEU A 212 5.17 12.11 3.47
C LEU A 212 3.83 12.85 3.56
N SER A 213 3.00 12.77 2.53
CA SER A 213 1.63 13.31 2.54
C SER A 213 0.59 12.21 2.33
N LEU A 214 -0.63 12.46 2.81
CA LEU A 214 -1.78 11.57 2.61
C LEU A 214 -2.78 12.29 1.69
N HIS A 215 -3.14 11.68 0.56
CA HIS A 215 -4.00 12.32 -0.46
C HIS A 215 -5.40 12.69 0.09
N GLU A 216 -6.02 11.81 0.88
CA GLU A 216 -7.42 11.95 1.32
C GLU A 216 -7.58 12.30 2.82
N ALA A 217 -6.47 12.50 3.55
CA ALA A 217 -6.55 12.69 4.99
C ALA A 217 -6.39 14.16 5.37
N GLY A 218 -7.43 14.75 5.95
CA GLY A 218 -7.27 15.91 6.81
C GLY A 218 -6.48 15.49 8.06
N LEU A 219 -5.19 15.81 8.11
CA LEU A 219 -4.31 15.55 9.27
C LEU A 219 -4.59 16.48 10.46
N ALA A 220 -5.77 17.10 10.52
CA ALA A 220 -6.13 18.01 11.59
C ALA A 220 -6.06 17.26 12.93
N ASN A 221 -5.12 17.67 13.80
CA ASN A 221 -5.05 17.15 15.15
C ASN A 221 -6.28 17.68 15.92
N PRO A 222 -7.25 16.82 16.29
CA PRO A 222 -8.47 17.26 16.96
C PRO A 222 -8.18 17.88 18.35
N TYR A 223 -7.01 17.57 18.93
CA TYR A 223 -6.55 18.06 20.22
C TYR A 223 -5.60 19.25 20.11
N ALA A 224 -5.34 19.80 18.91
CA ALA A 224 -4.47 20.96 18.73
C ALA A 224 -4.90 22.16 19.59
N LYS A 225 -6.21 22.40 19.67
CA LYS A 225 -6.77 23.48 20.51
C LYS A 225 -6.57 23.22 22.00
N LEU A 226 -6.62 21.95 22.42
CA LEU A 226 -6.39 21.56 23.81
C LEU A 226 -4.92 21.82 24.19
N ALA A 227 -3.98 21.36 23.36
CA ALA A 227 -2.55 21.59 23.56
C ALA A 227 -2.20 23.09 23.57
N ALA A 228 -2.80 23.88 22.70
CA ALA A 228 -2.60 25.33 22.67
C ALA A 228 -3.18 26.04 23.90
N ARG A 229 -4.27 25.52 24.48
CA ARG A 229 -4.94 26.12 25.65
C ARG A 229 -4.21 25.82 26.96
N PHE A 230 -3.57 24.66 27.06
CA PHE A 230 -2.86 24.17 28.26
C PHE A 230 -1.42 23.78 27.90
N PRO A 231 -0.55 24.76 27.59
CA PRO A 231 0.83 24.49 27.17
C PRO A 231 1.70 23.85 28.26
N GLU A 232 1.27 23.92 29.53
CA GLU A 232 1.90 23.27 30.67
C GLU A 232 1.73 21.74 30.67
N ILE A 233 0.75 21.21 29.93
CA ILE A 233 0.53 19.76 29.80
C ILE A 233 1.39 19.23 28.66
N PRO A 234 2.33 18.30 28.91
CA PRO A 234 3.15 17.70 27.86
C PRO A 234 2.30 17.04 26.77
N PRO A 235 2.65 17.18 25.48
CA PRO A 235 1.95 16.48 24.39
C PRO A 235 1.92 14.95 24.56
N GLY A 236 2.93 14.39 25.24
CA GLY A 236 2.99 12.98 25.60
C GLY A 236 1.86 12.57 26.55
N ASP A 237 1.54 13.39 27.55
CA ASP A 237 0.48 13.11 28.54
C ASP A 237 -0.91 13.18 27.90
N ILE A 238 -1.11 14.15 26.99
CA ILE A 238 -2.33 14.23 26.18
C ILE A 238 -2.48 12.96 25.34
N SER A 239 -1.40 12.53 24.68
CA SER A 239 -1.40 11.33 23.84
C SER A 239 -1.66 10.05 24.63
N PHE A 240 -1.04 9.92 25.80
CA PHE A 240 -1.24 8.80 26.73
C PHE A 240 -2.69 8.74 27.21
N THR A 241 -3.25 9.88 27.62
CA THR A 241 -4.65 9.97 28.06
C THR A 241 -5.62 9.61 26.94
N VAL A 242 -5.35 10.05 25.70
CA VAL A 242 -6.14 9.65 24.53
C VAL A 242 -6.05 8.13 24.29
N ALA A 243 -4.86 7.55 24.40
CA ALA A 243 -4.67 6.12 24.25
C ALA A 243 -5.40 5.30 25.33
N ASP A 244 -5.34 5.73 26.59
CA ASP A 244 -6.06 5.10 27.70
C ASP A 244 -7.59 5.15 27.50
N VAL A 245 -8.14 6.33 27.18
CA VAL A 245 -9.58 6.48 26.89
C VAL A 245 -10.01 5.62 25.69
N LEU A 246 -9.21 5.58 24.62
CA LEU A 246 -9.50 4.72 23.46
C LEU A 246 -9.44 3.23 23.82
N SER A 247 -8.46 2.80 24.61
CA SER A 247 -8.32 1.42 25.10
C SER A 247 -9.54 0.99 25.91
N GLN A 248 -10.00 1.84 26.84
CA GLN A 248 -11.21 1.59 27.63
C GLN A 248 -12.46 1.50 26.74
N ARG A 249 -12.60 2.37 25.73
CA ARG A 249 -13.73 2.32 24.79
C ARG A 249 -13.71 1.07 23.91
N LEU A 250 -12.53 0.63 23.48
CA LEU A 250 -12.37 -0.62 22.74
C LEU A 250 -12.75 -1.83 23.61
N GLY A 251 -12.24 -1.92 24.85
CA GLY A 251 -12.62 -3.00 25.77
C GLY A 251 -14.13 -3.05 26.04
N ASN A 252 -14.78 -1.89 26.19
CA ASN A 252 -16.24 -1.81 26.31
C ASN A 252 -16.97 -2.25 25.03
N THR A 253 -16.39 -2.00 23.86
CA THR A 253 -16.95 -2.43 22.57
C THR A 253 -16.82 -3.95 22.42
N ASP A 254 -15.66 -4.51 22.76
CA ASP A 254 -15.41 -5.95 22.72
C ASP A 254 -16.40 -6.69 23.64
N ALA A 255 -16.67 -6.17 24.84
CA ALA A 255 -17.69 -6.74 25.73
C ALA A 255 -19.11 -6.73 25.12
N GLN A 256 -19.46 -5.71 24.34
CA GLN A 256 -20.75 -5.69 23.62
C GLN A 256 -20.76 -6.64 22.43
N VAL A 257 -19.63 -6.78 21.72
CA VAL A 257 -19.47 -7.77 20.63
C VAL A 257 -19.61 -9.18 21.18
N ASP A 258 -18.97 -9.51 22.31
CA ASP A 258 -19.10 -10.80 22.98
C ASP A 258 -20.54 -11.11 23.40
N LYS A 259 -21.25 -10.09 23.90
CA LYS A 259 -22.69 -10.19 24.19
C LYS A 259 -23.50 -10.48 22.93
N LEU A 260 -23.17 -9.85 21.80
CA LEU A 260 -23.84 -10.08 20.51
C LEU A 260 -23.55 -11.49 19.97
N ILE A 261 -22.30 -11.95 20.10
CA ILE A 261 -21.87 -13.31 19.73
C ILE A 261 -22.60 -14.34 20.60
N SER A 262 -22.73 -14.11 21.91
CA SER A 262 -23.45 -15.03 22.79
C SER A 262 -24.93 -15.12 22.44
N LEU A 263 -25.58 -13.98 22.17
CA LEU A 263 -26.99 -13.94 21.74
C LEU A 263 -27.20 -14.64 20.40
N THR A 264 -26.31 -14.44 19.43
CA THR A 264 -26.38 -15.13 18.13
C THR A 264 -26.01 -16.61 18.22
N GLY A 265 -25.16 -17.01 19.17
CA GLY A 265 -24.87 -18.41 19.49
C GLY A 265 -26.07 -19.14 20.09
N VAL A 266 -26.85 -18.47 20.94
CA VAL A 266 -28.11 -19.00 21.49
C VAL A 266 -29.16 -19.17 20.38
N LEU A 267 -29.25 -18.21 19.45
CA LEU A 267 -30.15 -18.34 18.29
C LEU A 267 -29.75 -19.46 17.33
N LYS A 268 -28.44 -19.64 17.07
CA LYS A 268 -27.93 -20.75 16.25
C LYS A 268 -28.13 -22.11 16.92
N SER A 269 -27.95 -22.21 18.23
CA SER A 269 -28.18 -23.47 18.96
C SER A 269 -29.67 -23.82 19.02
N ALA A 270 -30.56 -22.82 19.17
CA ALA A 270 -32.00 -23.04 19.04
C ALA A 270 -32.41 -23.48 17.62
N ASP A 271 -31.85 -22.88 16.57
CA ASP A 271 -32.09 -23.29 15.18
C ASP A 271 -31.58 -24.70 14.89
N LEU A 272 -30.37 -25.05 15.35
CA LEU A 272 -29.82 -26.41 15.22
C LEU A 272 -30.65 -27.44 15.98
N PHE A 273 -31.12 -27.10 17.17
CA PHE A 273 -32.00 -27.97 17.96
C PHE A 273 -33.35 -28.19 17.26
N LEU A 274 -33.96 -27.13 16.72
CA LEU A 274 -35.20 -27.22 15.94
C LEU A 274 -35.03 -28.00 14.62
N ARG A 275 -33.88 -27.87 13.95
CA ARG A 275 -33.57 -28.65 12.74
C ARG A 275 -33.32 -30.12 13.05
N ASN A 276 -32.70 -30.43 14.18
CA ASN A 276 -32.51 -31.81 14.66
C ASN A 276 -33.80 -32.44 15.21
N LEU A 277 -34.78 -31.63 15.59
CA LEU A 277 -36.13 -32.07 15.98
C LEU A 277 -37.08 -32.26 14.80
N ARG A 278 -36.71 -31.89 13.56
CA ARG A 278 -37.53 -32.24 12.39
C ARG A 278 -37.43 -33.76 12.14
N PRO A 279 -38.52 -34.51 12.27
CA PRO A 279 -38.47 -35.96 12.17
C PRO A 279 -38.30 -36.40 10.71
N SER A 280 -37.57 -37.51 10.53
CA SER A 280 -37.15 -38.11 9.25
C SER A 280 -38.29 -38.73 8.39
N PHE A 281 -39.53 -38.26 8.53
CA PHE A 281 -40.70 -38.82 7.82
C PHE A 281 -40.89 -38.35 6.37
N LEU A 282 -39.90 -37.67 5.79
CA LEU A 282 -39.89 -37.31 4.37
C LEU A 282 -38.75 -38.03 3.62
N LYS A 283 -38.79 -39.36 3.67
CA LYS A 283 -38.29 -40.21 2.59
C LYS A 283 -39.42 -41.13 2.14
N LYS A 284 -40.12 -40.73 1.07
CA LYS A 284 -40.84 -41.63 0.15
C LYS A 284 -40.20 -41.41 -1.21
N ARG A 285 -39.34 -42.34 -1.66
CA ARG A 285 -39.61 -43.59 -2.38
C ARG A 285 -39.97 -43.32 -3.82
#